data_AF-A0A7K3XWZ8-F1
#
_entry.id   AF-A0A7K3XWZ8-F1
#
_cell.length_a   1.000
_cell.length_b   1.000
_cell.length_c   1.000
_cell.angle_alpha   90.00
_cell.angle_beta   90.00
_cell.angle_gamma   90.00
#
_symmetry.space_group_name_H-M   'P 1'
#
loop_
_entity.id
_entity.type
_entity.pdbx_description
1 polymer ?
#
loop_
_entity_poly.entity_id
_entity_poly.type
_entity_poly.pdbx_seq_one_letter_code
_entity_poly.pdbx_strand_id
1 'polypeptide(L)'
;MALVQTTIDDDVKARADKVFARSGLTSAMAMRVMLTQVANTGTSPFDGLFSTAGYERFSDEVRRAMLREEAKEYGLIPDDSFDATTMPDDVLDLLGVTADQVAL
;
A
#
# COMPACT_ATOMS: atom_id res chain seq x y z
N MET A 1 27.35 -10.45 9.06
CA MET A 1 26.61 -9.41 9.81
C MET A 1 27.10 -8.06 9.31
N ALA A 2 26.20 -7.11 9.03
CA ALA A 2 26.55 -5.75 8.63
C ALA A 2 26.21 -4.75 9.75
N LEU A 3 26.97 -3.66 9.86
CA LEU A 3 26.78 -2.61 10.86
C LEU A 3 26.30 -1.33 10.17
N VAL A 4 25.27 -0.70 10.75
CA VAL A 4 24.77 0.61 10.31
C VAL A 4 25.10 1.64 11.39
N GLN A 5 25.90 2.64 11.04
CA GLN A 5 26.26 3.77 11.90
C GLN A 5 25.93 5.07 11.19
N THR A 6 25.40 6.03 11.95
CA THR A 6 25.10 7.37 11.45
C THR A 6 25.35 8.38 12.56
N THR A 7 25.69 9.61 12.18
CA THR A 7 25.85 10.73 13.11
C THR A 7 24.56 11.55 13.10
N ILE A 8 24.05 11.83 14.30
CA ILE A 8 22.91 12.72 14.55
C ILE A 8 23.19 13.52 15.82
N ASP A 9 22.57 14.68 15.96
CA ASP A 9 22.70 15.49 17.16
C ASP A 9 22.12 14.76 18.38
N ASP A 10 22.74 14.97 19.54
CA ASP A 10 22.38 14.28 20.78
C ASP A 10 20.94 14.59 21.22
N ASP A 11 20.47 15.82 20.99
CA ASP A 11 19.11 16.23 21.35
C ASP A 11 18.06 15.56 20.44
N VAL A 12 18.36 15.45 19.14
CA VAL A 12 17.54 14.71 18.16
C VAL A 12 17.45 13.25 18.57
N LYS A 13 18.58 12.63 18.91
CA LYS A 13 18.64 11.25 19.38
C LYS A 13 17.79 11.05 20.64
N ALA A 14 17.97 11.90 21.65
CA ALA A 14 17.25 11.79 22.92
C ALA A 14 15.73 11.90 22.74
N ARG A 15 15.27 12.81 21.86
CA ARG A 15 13.86 12.96 21.53
C ARG A 15 13.30 11.74 20.80
N ALA A 16 14.03 11.19 19.84
CA ALA A 16 13.64 9.98 19.12
C ALA A 16 13.56 8.76 20.06
N ASP A 17 14.57 8.57 20.91
CA ASP A 17 14.60 7.49 21.90
C ASP A 17 13.37 7.55 22.82
N LYS A 18 12.98 8.74 23.29
CA LYS A 18 11.78 8.92 24.13
C LYS A 18 10.50 8.50 23.40
N VAL A 19 10.38 8.76 22.10
CA VAL A 19 9.22 8.36 21.29
C VAL A 19 9.17 6.84 21.16
N PHE A 20 10.28 6.20 20.79
CA PHE A 20 10.32 4.75 20.62
C PHE A 20 10.16 3.99 21.95
N ALA A 21 10.70 4.52 23.04
CA ALA A 21 10.58 3.93 24.36
C ALA A 21 9.12 3.81 24.83
N ARG A 22 8.24 4.75 24.44
CA ARG A 22 6.79 4.66 24.73
C ARG A 22 6.12 3.41 24.15
N SER A 23 6.71 2.86 23.08
CA SER A 23 6.24 1.64 22.41
C SER A 23 7.12 0.43 22.73
N GLY A 24 8.02 0.52 23.71
CA GLY A 24 8.93 -0.57 24.09
C GLY A 24 10.04 -0.85 23.08
N LEU A 25 10.35 0.11 22.20
CA LEU A 25 11.38 -0.03 21.16
C LEU A 25 12.60 0.84 21.47
N THR A 26 13.77 0.35 21.07
CA THR A 26 14.98 1.19 20.97
C THR A 26 15.10 1.76 19.56
N SER A 27 15.80 2.88 19.40
CA SER A 27 16.09 3.45 18.08
C SER A 27 16.81 2.46 17.15
N ALA A 28 17.69 1.62 17.69
CA ALA A 28 18.35 0.57 16.92
C ALA A 28 17.38 -0.52 16.44
N MET A 29 16.41 -0.91 17.27
CA MET A 29 15.35 -1.85 16.85
C MET A 29 14.46 -1.23 15.77
N ALA A 30 14.07 0.03 15.93
CA ALA A 30 13.28 0.75 14.93
C ALA A 30 14.02 0.81 13.57
N MET A 31 15.32 1.17 13.59
CA MET A 31 16.15 1.19 12.39
C MET A 31 16.27 -0.19 11.73
N ARG A 32 16.43 -1.25 12.53
CA ARG A 32 16.45 -2.63 12.01
C ARG A 32 15.14 -2.98 11.32
N VAL A 33 14.00 -2.71 11.96
CA VAL A 33 12.68 -2.99 11.37
C VAL A 33 12.51 -2.22 10.07
N MET A 34 12.83 -0.93 10.06
CA MET A 34 12.75 -0.08 8.87
C MET A 34 13.57 -0.67 7.71
N LEU A 35 14.85 -0.97 7.93
CA LEU A 35 15.72 -1.54 6.90
C LEU A 35 15.23 -2.90 6.39
N THR A 36 14.71 -3.76 7.28
CA THR A 36 14.10 -5.04 6.88
C THR A 36 12.87 -4.82 6.01
N GLN A 37 12.00 -3.87 6.35
CA GLN A 37 10.82 -3.59 5.55
C GLN A 37 11.19 -3.04 4.17
N VAL A 38 12.11 -2.08 4.10
CA VAL A 38 12.60 -1.54 2.81
C VAL A 38 13.17 -2.66 1.93
N ALA A 39 13.96 -3.57 2.50
CA ALA A 39 14.52 -4.69 1.76
C ALA A 39 13.46 -5.68 1.26
N ASN A 40 12.38 -5.88 2.02
CA ASN A 40 11.32 -6.84 1.68
C ASN A 40 10.27 -6.26 0.71
N THR A 41 9.95 -4.97 0.81
CA THR A 41 8.87 -4.34 0.04
C THR A 41 9.37 -3.53 -1.14
N GLY A 42 10.66 -3.18 -1.19
CA GLY A 42 11.23 -2.26 -2.17
C GLY A 42 10.72 -0.82 -2.03
N THR A 43 9.96 -0.51 -0.98
CA THR A 43 9.33 0.80 -0.75
C THR A 43 9.98 1.47 0.48
N SER A 44 10.38 2.73 0.33
CA SER A 44 10.95 3.54 1.41
C SER A 44 9.83 4.16 2.26
N PRO A 45 9.99 4.25 3.60
CA PRO A 45 9.06 5.01 4.44
C PRO A 45 9.09 6.53 4.14
N PHE A 46 10.03 6.98 3.30
CA PHE A 46 10.16 8.36 2.85
C PHE A 46 9.62 8.57 1.43
N ASP A 47 9.16 7.53 0.75
CA ASP A 47 8.48 7.69 -0.53
C ASP A 47 7.22 8.53 -0.32
N GLY A 48 7.11 9.62 -1.08
CA GLY A 48 5.99 10.56 -0.98
C GLY A 48 5.99 11.49 0.23
N LEU A 49 7.09 11.59 0.98
CA LEU A 49 7.17 12.49 2.15
C LEU A 49 7.08 13.99 1.78
N PHE A 50 7.37 14.33 0.51
CA PHE A 50 7.41 15.71 -0.01
C PHE A 50 6.45 15.97 -1.17
N SER A 51 5.67 14.96 -1.59
CA SER A 51 4.61 15.10 -2.56
C SER A 51 3.35 15.56 -1.82
N THR A 52 2.86 16.74 -2.16
CA THR A 52 1.66 17.35 -1.57
C THR A 52 0.47 16.39 -1.57
N ALA A 53 -0.22 16.35 -0.43
CA ALA A 53 -1.36 15.48 -0.13
C ALA A 53 -2.34 15.28 -1.30
N GLY A 54 -2.56 14.02 -1.69
CA GLY A 54 -3.72 13.66 -2.51
C GLY A 54 -3.67 12.26 -3.10
N TYR A 55 -2.55 11.84 -3.66
CA TYR A 55 -2.55 10.69 -4.60
C TYR A 55 -1.48 9.61 -4.41
N GLU A 56 -0.62 9.70 -3.39
CA GLU A 56 0.41 8.67 -3.14
C GLU A 56 0.05 7.75 -1.97
N ARG A 57 -1.05 7.00 -2.13
CA ARG A 57 -1.35 5.85 -1.25
C ARG A 57 -1.33 4.50 -1.96
N PHE A 58 -0.98 4.48 -3.24
CA PHE A 58 -1.03 3.30 -4.08
C PHE A 58 0.29 3.11 -4.81
N SER A 59 0.73 1.87 -5.01
CA SER A 59 1.87 1.59 -5.88
C SER A 59 1.62 2.16 -7.28
N ASP A 60 2.67 2.43 -8.05
CA ASP A 60 2.55 2.90 -9.45
C ASP A 60 1.68 1.97 -10.31
N GLU A 61 1.64 0.68 -9.97
CA GLU A 61 0.75 -0.30 -10.58
C GLU A 61 -0.71 -0.02 -10.25
N VAL A 62 -1.05 0.11 -8.96
CA VAL A 62 -2.43 0.38 -8.52
C VAL A 62 -2.91 1.75 -8.99
N ARG A 63 -2.04 2.77 -9.00
CA ARG A 63 -2.37 4.07 -9.59
C ARG A 63 -2.74 3.95 -11.08
N ARG A 64 -1.97 3.19 -11.85
CA ARG A 64 -2.25 2.97 -13.28
C ARG A 64 -3.52 2.15 -13.49
N ALA A 65 -3.78 1.16 -12.64
CA ALA A 65 -5.02 0.40 -12.66
C ALA A 65 -6.23 1.30 -12.39
N MET A 66 -6.18 2.14 -11.35
CA MET A 66 -7.26 3.09 -11.03
C MET A 66 -7.53 4.07 -12.18
N LEU A 67 -6.48 4.66 -12.77
CA LEU A 67 -6.63 5.56 -13.93
C LEU A 67 -7.22 4.84 -15.14
N ARG A 68 -6.89 3.57 -15.34
CA ARG A 68 -7.45 2.75 -16.41
C ARG A 68 -8.96 2.52 -16.20
N GLU A 69 -9.38 2.15 -14.99
CA GLU A 69 -10.80 1.97 -14.69
C GLU A 69 -11.59 3.27 -14.81
N GLU A 70 -11.04 4.39 -14.34
CA GLU A 70 -11.65 5.72 -14.52
C GLU A 70 -11.80 6.08 -16.02
N ALA A 71 -10.79 5.77 -16.84
CA ALA A 71 -10.87 5.99 -18.28
C ALA A 71 -11.94 5.13 -18.98
N LYS A 72 -12.27 3.93 -18.46
CA LYS A 72 -13.41 3.13 -18.96
C LYS A 72 -14.73 3.78 -18.58
N GLU A 73 -14.89 4.23 -17.34
CA GLU A 73 -16.10 4.89 -16.84
C GLU A 73 -16.43 6.17 -17.65
N TYR A 74 -15.42 6.98 -17.97
CA TYR A 74 -15.58 8.16 -18.83
C TYR A 74 -15.73 7.85 -20.33
N GLY A 75 -15.67 6.57 -20.72
CA GLY A 75 -15.76 6.14 -22.12
C GLY A 75 -14.58 6.56 -23.00
N LEU A 76 -13.43 6.87 -22.39
CA LEU A 76 -12.19 7.19 -23.11
C LEU A 76 -11.52 5.95 -23.69
N ILE A 77 -11.73 4.79 -23.07
CA ILE A 77 -11.34 3.47 -23.59
C ILE A 77 -12.53 2.51 -23.52
N PRO A 78 -12.56 1.44 -24.35
CA PRO A 78 -13.64 0.46 -24.30
C PRO A 78 -13.74 -0.19 -22.93
N ASP A 79 -14.97 -0.33 -22.44
CA ASP A 79 -15.25 -1.12 -21.26
C ASP A 79 -15.06 -2.61 -21.58
N ASP A 80 -14.29 -3.29 -20.75
CA ASP A 80 -14.02 -4.72 -20.81
C ASP A 80 -14.68 -5.49 -19.65
N SER A 81 -15.58 -4.84 -18.91
CA SER A 81 -16.41 -5.48 -17.89
C SER A 81 -17.44 -6.43 -18.51
N PHE A 82 -17.87 -7.41 -17.73
CA PHE A 82 -19.00 -8.26 -18.10
C PHE A 82 -20.31 -7.51 -17.80
N ASP A 83 -21.36 -7.85 -18.55
CA ASP A 83 -22.69 -7.32 -18.28
C ASP A 83 -23.17 -7.77 -16.89
N ALA A 84 -23.25 -6.83 -15.96
CA ALA A 84 -23.64 -7.11 -14.58
C ALA A 84 -25.08 -7.65 -14.43
N THR A 85 -25.91 -7.59 -15.48
CA THR A 85 -27.22 -8.26 -15.52
C THR A 85 -27.11 -9.77 -15.74
N THR A 86 -25.94 -10.26 -16.16
CA THR A 86 -25.63 -11.66 -16.36
C THR A 86 -24.36 -12.00 -15.59
N MET A 87 -24.50 -12.53 -14.37
CA MET A 87 -23.35 -12.96 -13.57
C MET A 87 -22.75 -14.24 -14.18
N PRO A 88 -21.49 -14.24 -14.63
CA PRO A 88 -20.84 -15.43 -15.16
C PRO A 88 -20.69 -16.54 -14.10
N ASP A 89 -20.81 -17.81 -14.50
CA ASP A 89 -20.73 -18.96 -13.58
C ASP A 89 -19.38 -19.03 -12.84
N ASP A 90 -18.28 -18.62 -13.47
CA ASP A 90 -16.95 -18.57 -12.86
C ASP A 90 -16.85 -17.52 -11.74
N VAL A 91 -17.63 -16.44 -11.81
CA VAL A 91 -17.74 -15.45 -10.74
C VAL A 91 -18.58 -15.98 -9.58
N LEU A 92 -19.66 -16.71 -9.87
CA LEU A 92 -20.47 -17.40 -8.85
C LEU A 92 -19.64 -18.42 -8.06
N ASP A 93 -18.84 -19.21 -8.79
CA ASP A 93 -17.90 -20.19 -8.23
C ASP A 93 -16.83 -19.52 -7.35
N LEU A 94 -16.26 -18.40 -7.80
CA LEU A 94 -15.28 -17.62 -7.04
C LEU A 94 -15.87 -17.10 -5.71
N LEU A 95 -17.12 -16.65 -5.75
CA LEU A 95 -17.81 -16.09 -4.59
C LEU A 95 -18.42 -17.17 -3.68
N GLY A 96 -18.43 -18.43 -4.12
CA GLY A 96 -18.99 -19.55 -3.36
C GLY A 96 -20.51 -19.45 -3.18
N VAL A 97 -21.19 -18.83 -4.13
CA VAL A 97 -22.65 -18.64 -4.10
C VAL A 97 -23.30 -19.27 -5.33
N THR A 98 -24.53 -19.75 -5.19
CA THR A 98 -25.28 -20.30 -6.32
C THR A 98 -26.06 -19.21 -7.05
N ALA A 99 -26.41 -19.44 -8.32
CA ALA A 99 -27.23 -18.51 -9.11
C ALA A 99 -28.56 -18.15 -8.38
N ASP A 100 -29.16 -19.12 -7.70
CA ASP A 100 -30.40 -18.93 -6.92
C ASP A 100 -30.23 -17.98 -5.72
N GLN A 101 -29.00 -17.82 -5.19
CA GLN A 101 -28.72 -16.94 -4.06
C GLN A 101 -28.53 -15.47 -4.48
N VAL A 102 -28.30 -15.21 -5.76
CA VAL A 102 -28.02 -13.87 -6.31
C VAL A 102 -29.07 -13.39 -7.30
N ALA A 103 -30.05 -14.23 -7.64
CA ALA A 103 -31.22 -13.84 -8.42
C ALA A 103 -32.08 -12.84 -7.62
N LEU A 104 -32.32 -11.66 -8.19
CA LEU A 104 -33.24 -10.64 -7.67
C LEU A 104 -34.71 -11.00 -7.94
#